data_AF-F6BBQ5-F1
#
_entry.id   AF-F6BBQ5-F1
#
_cell.length_a   1.000
_cell.length_b   1.000
_cell.length_c   1.000
_cell.angle_alpha   90.00
_cell.angle_beta   90.00
_cell.angle_gamma   90.00
#
_symmetry.space_group_name_H-M   'P 1'
#
loop_
_entity.id
_entity.type
_entity.pdbx_description
1 polymer ?
#
loop_
_entity_poly.entity_id
_entity_poly.type
_entity_poly.pdbx_seq_one_letter_code
_entity_poly.pdbx_strand_id
1 'polypeptide(L)'
;MKVIINIKCPKDDADGTHWEDYTIEITEGGGSFPVTYANCKIVSAYVPVICCDCGERFDAEVEINEGEKVAQKVKDMDQEILWPISYEGNCPNCGNPVEFIIDMWEYPQGLIETLVKDYSSNVKFIK
;
A
#
# COMPACT_ATOMS: atom_id res chain seq x y z
N MET A 1 -10.64 -2.16 -6.77
CA MET A 1 -9.45 -2.80 -6.15
C MET A 1 -9.32 -2.27 -4.74
N LYS A 2 -8.94 -3.12 -3.80
CA LYS A 2 -8.75 -2.79 -2.39
C LYS A 2 -7.30 -3.08 -1.98
N VAL A 3 -6.70 -2.17 -1.22
CA VAL A 3 -5.40 -2.34 -0.57
C VAL A 3 -5.57 -1.97 0.90
N ILE A 4 -5.05 -2.79 1.80
CA ILE A 4 -5.10 -2.57 3.23
C ILE A 4 -3.69 -2.24 3.69
N ILE A 5 -3.42 -0.99 4.07
CA ILE A 5 -2.10 -0.59 4.57
C ILE A 5 -2.06 -0.64 6.09
N ASN A 6 -0.93 -1.06 6.64
CA ASN A 6 -0.63 -0.90 8.06
C ASN A 6 0.35 0.25 8.23
N ILE A 7 0.03 1.12 9.17
CA ILE A 7 0.84 2.29 9.49
C ILE A 7 1.16 2.31 10.98
N LYS A 8 2.32 2.86 11.32
CA LYS A 8 2.77 3.11 12.68
C LYS A 8 2.82 4.60 12.91
N CYS A 9 2.06 5.10 13.88
CA CYS A 9 2.07 6.51 14.28
C CYS A 9 2.65 6.66 15.69
N PRO A 10 3.40 7.73 15.99
CA PRO A 10 3.77 8.06 17.35
C PRO A 10 2.50 8.38 18.17
N LYS A 11 2.46 7.91 19.42
CA LYS A 11 1.47 8.39 20.38
C LYS A 11 1.81 9.82 20.77
N ASP A 12 0.78 10.63 20.98
CA ASP A 12 0.91 11.95 21.62
C ASP A 12 1.11 11.76 23.13
N ASP A 13 2.31 11.29 23.51
CA ASP A 13 2.76 11.21 24.89
C ASP A 13 3.98 12.10 25.12
N ALA A 14 4.22 12.45 26.38
CA ALA A 14 5.23 13.44 26.77
C ALA A 14 6.66 13.07 26.35
N ASP A 15 6.92 11.79 26.07
CA ASP A 15 8.25 11.27 25.75
C ASP A 15 8.42 10.96 24.25
N GLY A 16 7.35 10.92 23.45
CA GLY A 16 7.36 10.67 22.01
C GLY A 16 7.92 9.30 21.60
N THR A 17 7.91 8.32 22.51
CA THR A 17 8.60 7.02 22.31
C THR A 17 7.67 5.87 21.99
N HIS A 18 6.37 5.98 22.28
CA HIS A 18 5.42 4.92 22.00
C HIS A 18 4.81 5.08 20.60
N TRP A 19 4.58 3.94 19.96
CA TRP A 19 3.97 3.87 18.63
C TRP A 19 2.68 3.06 18.72
N GLU A 20 1.71 3.42 17.89
CA GLU A 20 0.46 2.69 17.69
C GLU A 20 0.35 2.21 16.25
N ASP A 21 -0.13 0.99 16.11
CA ASP A 21 -0.44 0.37 14.82
C ASP A 21 -1.87 0.70 14.41
N TYR A 22 -2.02 1.15 13.17
CA TYR A 22 -3.31 1.43 12.55
C TYR A 22 -3.40 0.71 11.21
N THR A 23 -4.62 0.29 10.86
CA THR A 23 -4.92 -0.32 9.56
C THR A 23 -5.87 0.57 8.80
N ILE A 24 -5.52 0.89 7.55
CA ILE A 24 -6.30 1.76 6.67
C ILE A 24 -6.64 0.99 5.39
N GLU A 25 -7.90 1.06 5.00
CA GLU A 25 -8.39 0.50 3.75
C GLU A 25 -8.45 1.58 2.67
N ILE A 26 -7.79 1.33 1.55
CA ILE A 26 -7.75 2.22 0.39
C ILE A 26 -8.38 1.50 -0.79
N THR A 27 -9.19 2.21 -1.56
CA THR A 27 -9.85 1.69 -2.76
C THR A 27 -9.37 2.44 -4.01
N GLU A 28 -9.53 1.81 -5.17
CA GLU A 28 -9.15 2.31 -6.51
C GLU A 28 -9.68 3.71 -6.85
N GLY A 29 -10.78 4.14 -6.22
CA GLY A 29 -11.32 5.49 -6.39
C GLY A 29 -10.54 6.58 -5.67
N GLY A 30 -9.53 6.20 -4.88
CA GLY A 30 -8.87 7.13 -3.98
C GLY A 30 -9.79 7.54 -2.83
N GLY A 31 -9.18 7.91 -1.72
CA GLY A 31 -9.88 8.54 -0.61
C GLY A 31 -8.85 9.36 0.12
N SER A 32 -9.16 10.61 0.44
CA SER A 32 -8.29 11.48 1.22
C SER A 32 -8.11 10.91 2.63
N PHE A 33 -7.15 9.99 2.80
CA PHE A 33 -6.79 9.46 4.10
C PHE A 33 -5.62 10.28 4.65
N PRO A 34 -5.77 10.94 5.82
CA PRO A 34 -4.68 11.64 6.46
C PRO A 34 -3.70 10.60 7.04
N VAL A 35 -2.78 10.12 6.20
CA VAL A 35 -1.80 9.10 6.59
C VAL A 35 -0.57 9.72 7.24
N THR A 36 -0.21 10.99 6.98
CA THR A 36 1.07 11.55 7.50
C THR A 36 0.99 12.87 8.26
N TYR A 37 -0.18 13.39 8.64
CA TYR A 37 -0.25 14.59 9.49
C TYR A 37 0.41 14.42 10.89
N ALA A 38 0.77 13.20 11.29
CA ALA A 38 1.32 12.87 12.61
C ALA A 38 2.67 12.10 12.59
N ASN A 39 3.53 12.25 11.58
CA ASN A 39 4.81 11.48 11.47
C ASN A 39 4.62 9.95 11.43
N CYS A 40 3.50 9.47 10.88
CA CYS A 40 3.27 8.04 10.72
C CYS A 40 4.13 7.44 9.60
N LYS A 41 4.44 6.15 9.73
CA LYS A 41 5.18 5.37 8.74
C LYS A 41 4.30 4.27 8.19
N ILE A 42 4.25 4.13 6.86
CA ILE A 42 3.65 2.97 6.22
C ILE A 42 4.63 1.80 6.39
N VAL A 43 4.13 0.66 6.88
CA VAL A 43 4.95 -0.50 7.26
C VAL A 43 4.71 -1.66 6.30
N SER A 44 3.45 -1.94 5.98
CA SER A 44 3.10 -3.04 5.07
C SER A 44 1.77 -2.78 4.38
N ALA A 45 1.51 -3.55 3.34
CA ALA A 45 0.23 -3.60 2.65
C ALA A 45 -0.22 -5.05 2.50
N TYR A 46 -1.52 -5.30 2.71
CA TYR A 46 -2.20 -6.51 2.29
C TYR A 46 -3.05 -6.21 1.07
N VAL A 47 -2.88 -7.03 0.03
CA VAL A 47 -3.60 -6.91 -1.23
C VAL A 47 -4.42 -8.18 -1.45
N PRO A 48 -5.76 -8.12 -1.28
CA PRO A 48 -6.63 -9.25 -1.54
C PRO A 48 -6.67 -9.59 -3.05
N VAL A 49 -6.24 -10.80 -3.39
CA VAL A 49 -6.14 -11.27 -4.77
C VAL A 49 -6.77 -12.65 -4.96
N ILE A 50 -7.04 -12.99 -6.21
CA ILE A 50 -7.51 -14.31 -6.65
C ILE A 50 -6.47 -14.89 -7.60
N CYS A 51 -5.96 -16.09 -7.31
CA CYS A 51 -5.08 -16.81 -8.23
C CYS A 51 -5.83 -17.17 -9.51
N CYS A 52 -5.26 -16.84 -10.68
CA CYS A 52 -5.87 -17.15 -11.98
C CYS A 52 -5.89 -18.65 -12.29
N ASP A 53 -4.97 -19.43 -11.71
CA ASP A 53 -4.83 -20.85 -12.03
C ASP A 53 -5.77 -21.74 -11.22
N CYS A 54 -5.82 -21.56 -9.90
CA CYS A 54 -6.65 -22.39 -9.01
C CYS A 54 -7.93 -21.70 -8.51
N GLY A 55 -8.07 -20.39 -8.72
CA GLY A 55 -9.22 -19.61 -8.26
C GLY A 55 -9.21 -19.30 -6.75
N GLU A 56 -8.17 -19.69 -6.02
CA GLU A 56 -8.07 -19.45 -4.58
C GLU A 56 -7.92 -17.96 -4.28
N ARG A 57 -8.54 -17.52 -3.18
CA ARG A 57 -8.43 -16.15 -2.68
C ARG A 57 -7.38 -16.10 -1.56
N PHE A 58 -6.52 -15.09 -1.59
CA PHE A 58 -5.56 -14.88 -0.52
C PHE A 58 -5.17 -13.40 -0.41
N ASP A 59 -4.63 -13.03 0.74
CA ASP A 59 -4.09 -11.70 1.00
C ASP A 59 -2.58 -11.74 0.78
N ALA A 60 -2.11 -11.04 -0.26
CA ALA A 60 -0.69 -10.88 -0.51
C ALA A 60 -0.12 -9.80 0.41
N GLU A 61 0.77 -10.20 1.31
CA GLU A 61 1.49 -9.29 2.21
C GLU A 61 2.74 -8.72 1.54
N VAL A 62 2.89 -7.40 1.60
CA VAL A 62 4.02 -6.64 1.05
C VAL A 62 4.58 -5.75 2.15
N GLU A 63 5.86 -5.89 2.49
CA GLU A 63 6.55 -4.93 3.35
C GLU A 63 6.86 -3.67 2.53
N ILE A 64 6.53 -2.49 3.07
CA ILE A 64 6.76 -1.22 2.38
C ILE A 64 8.01 -0.57 2.99
N ASN A 65 9.07 -0.45 2.19
CA ASN A 65 10.29 0.20 2.61
C ASN A 65 10.32 1.67 2.19
N GLU A 66 10.65 2.57 3.13
CA GLU A 66 10.75 4.00 2.82
C GLU A 66 11.80 4.33 1.76
N GLY A 67 12.81 3.47 1.59
CA GLY A 67 13.82 3.61 0.55
C GLY A 67 13.31 3.36 -0.88
N GLU A 68 12.13 2.76 -1.02
CA GLU A 68 11.50 2.46 -2.33
C GLU A 68 10.56 3.58 -2.78
N LYS A 69 10.38 4.62 -1.95
CA LYS A 69 9.65 5.84 -2.32
C LYS A 69 10.30 6.49 -3.53
N VAL A 70 9.49 6.84 -4.52
CA VAL A 70 9.92 7.61 -5.69
C VAL A 70 9.24 8.97 -5.65
N ALA A 71 10.00 10.02 -5.34
CA ALA A 71 9.52 11.38 -5.50
C ALA A 71 9.49 11.73 -6.99
N GLN A 72 8.29 11.96 -7.54
CA GLN A 72 8.13 12.13 -8.98
C GLN A 72 8.15 13.59 -9.41
N LYS A 73 7.51 14.48 -8.65
CA LYS A 73 7.34 15.88 -9.03
C LYS A 73 7.04 16.77 -7.83
N VAL A 74 7.58 17.98 -7.82
CA VAL A 74 7.09 19.05 -6.94
C VAL A 74 5.86 19.68 -7.61
N LYS A 75 4.70 19.62 -6.94
CA LYS A 75 3.46 20.30 -7.33
C LYS A 75 3.21 21.50 -6.41
N ASP A 76 2.08 22.18 -6.60
CA ASP A 76 1.78 23.45 -5.92
C ASP A 76 1.68 23.34 -4.38
N MET A 77 1.23 22.20 -3.86
CA MET A 77 1.04 22.00 -2.41
C MET A 77 2.20 21.27 -1.73
N ASP A 78 2.84 20.32 -2.42
CA ASP A 78 3.97 19.53 -1.91
C ASP A 78 4.60 18.64 -3.01
N GLN A 79 5.52 17.75 -2.64
CA GLN A 79 5.98 16.63 -3.45
C GLN A 79 4.87 15.60 -3.64
N GLU A 80 4.69 15.18 -4.89
CA GLU A 80 3.96 13.96 -5.22
C GLU A 80 4.90 12.76 -5.06
N ILE A 81 4.50 11.84 -4.19
CA ILE A 81 5.29 10.66 -3.83
C ILE A 81 4.59 9.42 -4.37
N LEU A 82 5.32 8.63 -5.15
CA LEU A 82 4.90 7.29 -5.55
C LEU A 82 5.43 6.26 -4.55
N TRP A 83 4.52 5.41 -4.08
CA TRP A 83 4.78 4.24 -3.27
C TRP A 83 4.47 2.98 -4.10
N PRO A 84 5.46 2.34 -4.72
CA PRO A 84 5.24 1.11 -5.44
C PRO A 84 4.98 -0.03 -4.44
N ILE A 85 3.86 -0.73 -4.60
CA ILE A 85 3.54 -1.96 -3.87
C ILE A 85 3.81 -3.11 -4.82
N SER A 86 4.97 -3.73 -4.67
CA SER A 86 5.41 -4.86 -5.50
C SER A 86 5.32 -6.17 -4.73
N TYR A 87 4.69 -7.17 -5.33
CA TYR A 87 4.64 -8.52 -4.79
C TYR A 87 5.15 -9.52 -5.84
N GLU A 88 6.07 -10.39 -5.41
CA GLU A 88 6.53 -11.56 -6.16
C GLU A 88 6.52 -12.75 -5.20
N GLY A 89 5.75 -13.79 -5.53
CA GLY A 89 5.58 -14.94 -4.65
C GLY A 89 4.85 -16.09 -5.32
N ASN A 90 4.33 -17.01 -4.50
CA ASN A 90 3.60 -18.17 -4.98
C ASN A 90 2.20 -18.22 -4.36
N CYS A 91 1.22 -18.70 -5.12
CA CYS A 91 -0.12 -18.94 -4.60
C CYS A 91 -0.03 -19.97 -3.44
N PRO A 92 -0.59 -19.67 -2.25
CA PRO A 92 -0.47 -20.55 -1.09
C PRO A 92 -1.19 -21.91 -1.27
N ASN A 93 -2.10 -22.02 -2.24
CA ASN A 93 -2.86 -23.24 -2.50
C ASN A 93 -2.25 -24.11 -3.60
N CYS A 94 -1.93 -23.56 -4.77
CA CYS A 94 -1.40 -24.34 -5.91
C CYS A 94 0.11 -24.21 -6.12
N GLY A 95 0.79 -23.30 -5.43
CA GLY A 95 2.23 -23.08 -5.56
C GLY A 95 2.67 -22.38 -6.85
N ASN A 96 1.75 -22.01 -7.74
CA ASN A 96 2.10 -21.30 -8.98
C ASN A 96 2.57 -19.87 -8.69
N PRO A 97 3.52 -19.35 -9.49
CA PRO A 97 4.03 -18.00 -9.31
C PRO A 97 2.97 -16.95 -9.60
N VAL A 98 2.96 -15.93 -8.77
CA VAL A 98 2.07 -14.78 -8.83
C VAL A 98 2.87 -13.50 -8.60
N GLU A 99 2.53 -12.46 -9.35
CA GLU A 99 3.25 -11.18 -9.27
C GLU A 99 2.31 -10.01 -9.58
N PHE A 100 2.54 -8.88 -8.94
CA PHE A 100 1.86 -7.63 -9.27
C PHE A 100 2.60 -6.40 -8.79
N ILE A 101 2.28 -5.26 -9.41
CA ILE A 101 2.72 -3.93 -9.01
C ILE A 101 1.49 -3.01 -8.96
N ILE A 102 1.30 -2.35 -7.82
CA ILE A 102 0.31 -1.28 -7.63
C ILE A 102 1.05 0.01 -7.29
N ASP A 103 0.74 1.06 -8.01
CA ASP A 103 1.23 2.40 -7.75
C ASP A 103 0.27 3.11 -6.78
N MET A 104 0.74 3.37 -5.56
CA MET A 104 0.03 4.16 -4.57
C MET A 104 0.59 5.58 -4.54
N TRP A 105 -0.26 6.56 -4.85
CA TRP A 105 0.15 7.96 -4.98
C TRP A 105 -0.24 8.76 -3.75
N GLU A 106 0.72 9.53 -3.23
CA GLU A 106 0.55 10.45 -2.11
C GLU A 106 0.72 11.90 -2.60
N TYR A 107 -0.34 12.71 -2.50
CA TYR A 107 -0.32 14.13 -2.80
C TYR A 107 -1.53 14.91 -2.19
N PRO A 108 -1.30 16.01 -1.43
CA PRO A 108 -0.02 16.44 -0.87
C PRO A 108 0.55 15.39 0.08
N GLN A 109 1.76 15.59 0.59
CA GLN A 109 2.33 14.68 1.58
C GLN A 109 1.33 14.49 2.73
N GLY A 110 0.99 13.23 2.99
CA GLY A 110 0.01 12.79 3.98
C GLY A 110 -1.35 12.44 3.47
N LEU A 111 -1.56 12.54 2.16
CA LEU A 111 -2.83 12.22 1.56
C LEU A 111 -2.64 11.20 0.45
N ILE A 112 -3.16 9.99 0.64
CA ILE A 112 -3.19 9.00 -0.43
C ILE A 112 -4.30 9.41 -1.41
N GLU A 113 -3.92 9.75 -2.63
CA GLU A 113 -4.84 10.28 -3.64
C GLU A 113 -5.46 9.16 -4.47
N THR A 114 -4.66 8.21 -4.94
CA THR A 114 -5.12 7.18 -5.87
C THR A 114 -4.29 5.89 -5.79
N LEU A 115 -4.91 4.80 -6.22
CA LEU A 115 -4.25 3.51 -6.47
C LEU A 115 -4.38 3.18 -7.95
N VAL A 116 -3.25 3.02 -8.62
CA VAL A 116 -3.20 2.62 -10.03
C VAL A 116 -2.62 1.22 -10.12
N LYS A 117 -3.35 0.31 -10.76
CA LYS A 117 -2.78 -0.98 -11.13
C LYS A 117 -1.79 -0.75 -12.28
N ASP A 118 -0.52 -1.02 -12.04
CA ASP A 118 0.52 -0.95 -13.08
C ASP A 118 0.66 -2.30 -13.79
N TYR A 119 0.92 -3.36 -13.01
CA TYR A 119 1.18 -4.71 -13.55
C TYR A 119 0.53 -5.82 -12.72
N SER A 120 0.19 -6.94 -13.37
CA SER A 120 -0.18 -8.19 -12.69
C SER A 120 -0.01 -9.41 -13.60
N SER A 121 0.48 -10.51 -13.05
CA SER A 121 0.53 -11.82 -13.70
C SER A 121 -0.06 -12.90 -12.78
N ASN A 122 -0.86 -13.80 -13.36
CA ASN A 122 -1.52 -14.92 -12.67
C ASN A 122 -2.38 -14.55 -11.45
N VAL A 123 -2.77 -13.28 -11.31
CA VAL A 123 -3.67 -12.80 -10.26
C VAL A 123 -4.75 -11.85 -10.79
N LYS A 124 -5.88 -11.83 -10.09
CA LYS A 124 -6.94 -10.83 -10.25
C LYS A 124 -7.17 -10.12 -8.92
N PHE A 125 -7.27 -8.80 -8.97
CA PHE A 125 -7.62 -8.01 -7.79
C PHE A 125 -9.10 -8.14 -7.45
N ILE A 126 -9.38 -8.26 -6.16
CA ILE A 126 -10.74 -8.21 -5.65
C ILE A 126 -11.21 -6.74 -5.70
N LYS A 127 -12.44 -6.52 -6.16
CA LYS A 127 -13.02 -5.19 -6.30
C LYS A 127 -13.41 -4.60 -4.97
#